data_AF-A0A377B8F8-F1
#
_entry.id   AF-A0A377B8F8-F1
#
_cell.length_a   1.000
_cell.length_b   1.000
_cell.length_c   1.000
_cell.angle_alpha   90.00
_cell.angle_beta   90.00
_cell.angle_gamma   90.00
#
_symmetry.space_group_name_H-M   'P 1'
#
loop_
_entity.id
_entity.type
_entity.pdbx_description
1 polymer ?
#
loop_
_entity_poly.entity_id
_entity_poly.type
_entity_poly.pdbx_seq_one_letter_code
_entity_poly.pdbx_strand_id
1 'polypeptide(L)'
;MLLTRMTRVVNVDIWNIWHMTFTGALLHLATGSWMIGMAGVVIHAAFVYKLGDWFARDTRNFFELEGIAIPHGTSAYMGPIAVLVDAIIEKIPGVNRIKFSADDIQRKFGPFGEPVTVGFVMGLIIGILAGYDVKGVLQLAVKTAAVMLLMPRVIKPIMDG
;
A
#
# COMPACT_ATOMS: atom_id res chain seq x y z
N MET A 1 -16.74 -15.80 -7.92
CA MET A 1 -15.71 -15.37 -8.90
C MET A 1 -14.67 -16.43 -9.23
N LEU A 2 -14.22 -17.26 -8.26
CA LEU A 2 -13.29 -18.37 -8.53
C LEU A 2 -13.90 -19.47 -9.41
N LEU A 3 -15.12 -19.91 -9.07
CA LEU A 3 -15.88 -20.89 -9.86
C LEU A 3 -16.14 -20.40 -11.30
N THR A 4 -16.36 -19.10 -11.46
CA THR A 4 -16.56 -18.44 -12.76
C THR A 4 -15.26 -18.04 -13.45
N ARG A 5 -14.09 -18.40 -12.89
CA ARG A 5 -12.74 -18.06 -13.39
C ARG A 5 -12.50 -16.55 -13.63
N MET A 6 -13.22 -15.67 -12.94
CA MET A 6 -13.09 -14.23 -13.11
C MET A 6 -11.88 -13.63 -12.37
N THR A 7 -11.41 -14.30 -11.32
CA THR A 7 -10.20 -13.97 -10.55
C THR A 7 -9.53 -15.28 -10.14
N ARG A 8 -8.20 -15.26 -9.94
CA ARG A 8 -7.45 -16.36 -9.32
C ARG A 8 -7.10 -16.09 -7.86
N VAL A 9 -7.49 -14.93 -7.34
CA VAL A 9 -7.14 -14.49 -5.99
C VAL A 9 -8.25 -14.82 -5.00
N VAL A 10 -7.85 -15.34 -3.83
CA VAL A 10 -8.72 -15.58 -2.68
C VAL A 10 -8.31 -14.64 -1.56
N ASN A 11 -9.22 -13.81 -1.08
CA ASN A 11 -8.96 -13.02 0.13
C ASN A 11 -9.18 -13.90 1.36
N VAL A 12 -8.10 -14.22 2.07
CA VAL A 12 -8.11 -14.96 3.36
C VAL A 12 -8.03 -14.02 4.57
N ASP A 13 -7.79 -12.72 4.36
CA ASP A 13 -7.78 -11.73 5.42
C ASP A 13 -9.20 -11.28 5.78
N ILE A 14 -9.66 -11.74 6.95
CA ILE A 14 -10.97 -11.42 7.53
C ILE A 14 -11.07 -9.93 7.88
N TRP A 15 -9.97 -9.31 8.32
CA TRP A 15 -9.99 -7.89 8.70
C TRP A 15 -10.34 -7.04 7.49
N ASN A 16 -9.69 -7.29 6.35
CA ASN A 16 -9.88 -6.53 5.12
C ASN A 16 -11.31 -6.53 4.55
N ILE A 17 -12.18 -7.47 4.95
CA ILE A 17 -13.58 -7.51 4.50
C ILE A 17 -14.35 -6.24 4.92
N TRP A 18 -13.89 -5.55 5.97
CA TRP A 18 -14.54 -4.35 6.49
C TRP A 18 -14.70 -3.24 5.43
N HIS A 19 -13.78 -3.11 4.47
CA HIS A 19 -13.87 -2.09 3.42
C HIS A 19 -15.11 -2.28 2.54
N MET A 20 -15.43 -3.54 2.23
CA MET A 20 -16.58 -3.89 1.39
C MET A 20 -17.87 -3.71 2.17
N THR A 21 -17.90 -4.16 3.44
CA THR A 21 -19.09 -4.03 4.29
C THR A 21 -19.36 -2.58 4.67
N PHE A 22 -18.33 -1.74 4.84
CA PHE A 22 -18.47 -0.31 5.09
C PHE A 22 -19.17 0.39 3.91
N THR A 23 -18.80 0.05 2.68
CA THR A 23 -19.47 0.56 1.48
C THR A 23 -20.95 0.13 1.44
N GLY A 24 -21.23 -1.13 1.77
CA GLY A 24 -22.60 -1.61 1.87
C GLY A 24 -23.40 -0.92 2.96
N ALA A 25 -22.78 -0.64 4.12
CA ALA A 25 -23.40 0.09 5.21
C ALA A 25 -23.74 1.53 4.80
N LEU A 26 -22.83 2.23 4.12
CA LEU A 26 -23.09 3.57 3.58
C LEU A 26 -24.26 3.57 2.59
N LEU A 27 -24.31 2.60 1.67
CA LEU A 27 -25.40 2.48 0.70
C LEU A 27 -26.74 2.16 1.39
N HIS A 28 -26.74 1.30 2.40
CA HIS A 28 -27.93 1.02 3.18
C HIS A 28 -28.43 2.27 3.93
N LEU A 29 -27.52 3.01 4.59
CA LEU A 29 -27.86 4.24 5.31
C LEU A 29 -28.37 5.33 4.38
N ALA A 30 -27.79 5.46 3.17
CA ALA A 30 -28.19 6.48 2.21
C ALA A 30 -29.52 6.18 1.49
N THR A 31 -29.84 4.89 1.26
CA THR A 31 -31.01 4.49 0.46
C THR A 31 -32.14 3.87 1.28
N GLY A 32 -31.90 3.49 2.53
CA GLY A 32 -32.83 2.72 3.37
C GLY A 32 -33.04 1.27 2.91
N SER A 33 -32.44 0.85 1.80
CA SER A 33 -32.63 -0.48 1.22
C SER A 33 -31.50 -1.41 1.59
N TRP A 34 -31.82 -2.49 2.30
CA TRP A 34 -30.85 -3.53 2.64
C TRP A 34 -30.33 -4.25 1.39
N MET A 35 -31.17 -4.43 0.37
CA MET A 35 -30.77 -5.07 -0.90
C MET A 35 -29.72 -4.26 -1.65
N ILE A 36 -29.84 -2.92 -1.66
CA ILE A 36 -28.86 -2.04 -2.31
C ILE A 36 -27.53 -2.08 -1.54
N GLY A 37 -27.58 -2.10 -0.20
CA GLY A 37 -26.39 -2.28 0.64
C GLY A 37 -25.68 -3.59 0.32
N MET A 38 -26.40 -4.71 0.27
CA MET A 38 -25.84 -6.03 -0.04
C MET A 38 -25.24 -6.09 -1.46
N ALA A 39 -25.95 -5.56 -2.46
CA ALA A 39 -25.43 -5.47 -3.83
C ALA A 39 -24.14 -4.65 -3.88
N GLY A 40 -24.07 -3.55 -3.13
CA GLY A 40 -22.87 -2.73 -2.97
C GLY A 40 -21.67 -3.50 -2.43
N VAL A 41 -21.85 -4.32 -1.39
CA VAL A 41 -20.79 -5.19 -0.85
C VAL A 41 -20.27 -6.14 -1.93
N VAL A 42 -21.17 -6.83 -2.63
CA VAL A 42 -20.81 -7.82 -3.65
C VAL A 42 -20.06 -7.17 -4.81
N ILE A 43 -20.54 -6.02 -5.31
CA ILE A 43 -19.89 -5.30 -6.41
C ILE A 43 -18.52 -4.77 -5.99
N HIS A 44 -18.42 -4.17 -4.79
CA HIS A 44 -17.14 -3.69 -4.27
C HIS A 44 -16.15 -4.84 -4.13
N ALA A 45 -16.57 -5.95 -3.51
CA ALA A 45 -15.73 -7.14 -3.37
C ALA A 45 -15.25 -7.66 -4.72
N ALA A 46 -16.15 -7.71 -5.72
CA ALA A 46 -15.79 -8.17 -7.04
C ALA A 46 -14.77 -7.27 -7.73
N PHE A 47 -14.90 -5.96 -7.57
CA PHE A 47 -13.98 -4.98 -8.12
C PHE A 47 -12.59 -5.09 -7.47
N VAL A 48 -12.52 -5.11 -6.14
CA VAL A 48 -11.26 -5.22 -5.39
C VAL A 48 -10.54 -6.55 -5.68
N TYR A 49 -11.26 -7.66 -5.73
CA TYR A 49 -10.68 -8.96 -6.07
C TYR A 49 -10.19 -9.04 -7.51
N LYS A 50 -10.80 -8.27 -8.43
CA LYS A 50 -10.34 -8.19 -9.81
C LYS A 50 -9.08 -7.34 -9.93
N LEU A 51 -9.02 -6.22 -9.23
CA LEU A 51 -7.83 -5.37 -9.19
C LEU A 51 -6.65 -6.07 -8.52
N GLY A 52 -6.88 -6.79 -7.40
CA GLY A 52 -5.85 -7.61 -6.77
C GLY A 52 -5.25 -8.67 -7.71
N ASP A 53 -6.06 -9.26 -8.58
CA ASP A 53 -5.63 -10.21 -9.61
C ASP A 53 -4.78 -9.54 -10.71
N TRP A 54 -5.15 -8.32 -11.13
CA TRP A 54 -4.36 -7.55 -12.10
C TRP A 54 -2.99 -7.13 -11.55
N PHE A 55 -2.95 -6.61 -10.33
CA PHE A 55 -1.72 -6.13 -9.68
C PHE A 55 -0.93 -7.24 -8.96
N ALA A 56 -1.35 -8.50 -9.09
CA ALA A 56 -0.64 -9.65 -8.51
C ALA A 56 0.78 -9.79 -9.08
N ARG A 57 0.99 -9.43 -10.36
CA ARG A 57 2.32 -9.45 -10.99
C ARG A 57 3.26 -8.41 -10.39
N ASP A 58 2.77 -7.20 -10.18
CA ASP A 58 3.56 -6.11 -9.59
C ASP A 58 3.91 -6.42 -8.14
N THR A 59 2.94 -6.94 -7.38
CA THR A 59 3.14 -7.37 -5.99
C THR A 59 4.22 -8.46 -5.92
N ARG A 60 4.14 -9.49 -6.77
CA ARG A 60 5.16 -10.55 -6.83
C ARG A 60 6.53 -10.02 -7.20
N ASN A 61 6.64 -9.14 -8.18
CA ASN A 61 7.93 -8.60 -8.62
C ASN A 61 8.56 -7.68 -7.57
N PHE A 62 7.73 -6.96 -6.81
CA PHE A 62 8.20 -6.01 -5.80
C PHE A 62 8.56 -6.69 -4.47
N PHE A 63 7.72 -7.61 -4.00
CA PHE A 63 7.94 -8.32 -2.74
C PHE A 63 8.70 -9.63 -2.90
N GLU A 64 8.94 -10.08 -4.14
CA GLU A 64 9.58 -11.36 -4.48
C GLU A 64 8.85 -12.60 -3.94
N LEU A 65 7.54 -12.48 -3.70
CA LEU A 65 6.71 -13.54 -3.14
C LEU A 65 5.82 -14.17 -4.20
N GLU A 66 6.06 -15.45 -4.47
CA GLU A 66 5.30 -16.20 -5.45
C GLU A 66 3.92 -16.62 -4.90
N GLY A 67 2.87 -16.47 -5.70
CA GLY A 67 1.51 -16.86 -5.33
C GLY A 67 0.75 -15.90 -4.40
N ILE A 68 1.39 -14.83 -3.90
CA ILE A 68 0.75 -13.83 -3.03
C ILE A 68 0.22 -12.66 -3.87
N ALA A 69 -1.04 -12.29 -3.62
CA ALA A 69 -1.68 -11.09 -4.14
C ALA A 69 -2.30 -10.32 -2.98
N ILE A 70 -2.40 -8.99 -3.10
CA ILE A 70 -2.93 -8.11 -2.05
C ILE A 70 -4.28 -7.51 -2.51
N PRO A 71 -5.39 -8.24 -2.40
CA PRO A 71 -6.71 -7.78 -2.81
C PRO A 71 -7.39 -6.95 -1.69
N HIS A 72 -6.68 -5.96 -1.15
CA HIS A 72 -7.22 -5.09 -0.10
C HIS A 72 -7.91 -3.87 -0.67
N GLY A 73 -8.98 -3.41 -0.01
CA GLY A 73 -9.79 -2.28 -0.51
C GLY A 73 -8.97 -1.01 -0.72
N THR A 74 -7.99 -0.75 0.15
CA THR A 74 -7.08 0.39 0.04
C THR A 74 -5.98 0.17 -0.99
N SER A 75 -5.27 -0.96 -0.97
CA SER A 75 -4.15 -1.22 -1.88
C SER A 75 -4.62 -1.39 -3.33
N ALA A 76 -5.69 -2.16 -3.55
CA ALA A 76 -6.17 -2.47 -4.88
C ALA A 76 -6.75 -1.22 -5.57
N TYR A 77 -7.45 -0.36 -4.82
CA TYR A 77 -7.99 0.90 -5.34
C TYR A 77 -6.91 1.92 -5.69
N MET A 78 -5.78 1.91 -4.98
CA MET A 78 -4.63 2.76 -5.31
C MET A 78 -3.93 2.31 -6.59
N GLY A 79 -4.08 1.06 -7.03
CA GLY A 79 -3.47 0.54 -8.25
C GLY A 79 -3.81 1.36 -9.51
N PRO A 80 -5.08 1.57 -9.85
CA PRO A 80 -5.46 2.43 -10.99
C PRO A 80 -4.93 3.87 -10.89
N ILE A 81 -4.90 4.43 -9.67
CA ILE A 81 -4.34 5.77 -9.44
C ILE A 81 -2.83 5.76 -9.70
N ALA A 82 -2.13 4.73 -9.24
CA ALA A 82 -0.69 4.57 -9.48
C ALA A 82 -0.40 4.46 -10.98
N VAL A 83 -1.17 3.66 -11.73
CA VAL A 83 -1.03 3.56 -13.20
C VAL A 83 -1.26 4.90 -13.89
N LEU A 84 -2.25 5.68 -13.44
CA LEU A 84 -2.50 7.01 -13.97
C LEU A 84 -1.33 7.97 -13.71
N VAL A 85 -0.82 7.97 -12.47
CA VAL A 85 0.33 8.79 -12.08
C VAL A 85 1.57 8.39 -12.85
N ASP A 86 1.83 7.09 -13.01
CA ASP A 86 2.95 6.55 -13.77
C ASP A 86 2.87 6.99 -15.24
N ALA A 87 1.70 6.87 -15.86
CA ALA A 87 1.47 7.33 -17.24
C ALA A 87 1.66 8.85 -17.42
N ILE A 88 1.44 9.66 -16.38
CA ILE A 88 1.73 11.10 -16.38
C ILE A 88 3.24 11.32 -16.28
N ILE A 89 3.91 10.65 -15.35
CA ILE A 89 5.36 10.77 -15.13
C ILE A 89 6.12 10.33 -16.39
N GLU A 90 5.70 9.25 -17.04
CA GLU A 90 6.31 8.75 -18.28
C GLU A 90 6.28 9.79 -19.41
N LYS A 91 5.28 10.68 -19.44
CA LYS A 91 5.15 11.73 -20.46
C LYS A 91 6.05 12.94 -20.19
N ILE A 92 6.64 13.09 -19.00
CA ILE A 92 7.48 14.22 -18.66
C ILE A 92 8.94 13.89 -19.04
N PRO A 93 9.49 14.49 -20.13
CA PRO A 93 10.88 14.25 -20.52
C PRO A 93 11.82 14.77 -19.42
N GLY A 94 12.74 13.91 -18.98
CA GLY A 94 13.64 14.18 -17.84
C GLY A 94 13.27 13.33 -16.63
N VAL A 95 12.05 13.50 -16.09
CA VAL A 95 11.59 12.77 -14.89
C VAL A 95 11.42 11.27 -15.14
N ASN A 96 10.92 10.88 -16.33
CA ASN A 96 10.82 9.48 -16.73
C ASN A 96 12.18 8.73 -16.69
N ARG A 97 13.31 9.45 -16.77
CA ARG A 97 14.65 8.82 -16.73
C ARG A 97 15.23 8.73 -15.31
N ILE A 98 14.60 9.35 -14.32
CA ILE A 98 15.08 9.35 -12.94
C ILE A 98 14.65 8.05 -12.27
N LYS A 99 15.53 7.05 -12.30
CA LYS A 99 15.40 5.86 -11.46
C LYS A 99 16.09 6.13 -10.13
N PHE A 100 15.31 6.38 -9.10
CA PHE A 100 15.78 6.63 -7.74
C PHE A 100 15.38 5.42 -6.89
N SER A 101 16.28 4.43 -6.77
CA SER A 101 16.08 3.33 -5.82
C SER A 101 16.71 3.69 -4.47
N ALA A 102 16.18 3.12 -3.37
CA ALA A 102 16.80 3.25 -2.06
C ALA A 102 18.26 2.75 -2.07
N ASP A 103 18.55 1.72 -2.88
CA ASP A 103 19.90 1.16 -3.07
C ASP A 103 20.84 2.15 -3.78
N ASP A 104 20.33 2.95 -4.73
CA ASP A 104 21.10 4.00 -5.40
C ASP A 104 21.43 5.14 -4.43
N ILE A 105 20.51 5.47 -3.52
CA ILE A 105 20.77 6.44 -2.44
C ILE A 105 21.82 5.88 -1.48
N GLN A 106 21.71 4.63 -1.06
CA GLN A 106 22.68 3.98 -0.18
C GLN A 106 24.08 3.92 -0.83
N ARG A 107 24.16 3.60 -2.13
CA ARG A 107 25.43 3.59 -2.88
C ARG A 107 26.04 4.97 -3.05
N LYS A 108 25.23 6.03 -3.19
CA LYS A 108 25.70 7.38 -3.49
C LYS A 108 25.92 8.26 -2.24
N PHE A 109 25.19 8.00 -1.16
CA PHE A 109 25.25 8.74 0.11
C PHE A 109 25.82 7.93 1.28
N GLY A 110 26.19 6.67 1.09
CA GLY A 110 26.82 5.83 2.11
C GLY A 110 25.92 5.64 3.34
N PRO A 111 26.41 5.88 4.58
CA PRO A 111 25.63 5.71 5.82
C PRO A 111 24.32 6.52 5.87
N PHE A 112 24.22 7.61 5.09
CA PHE A 112 23.02 8.45 5.05
C PHE A 112 21.89 7.87 4.19
N GLY A 113 22.19 6.88 3.35
CA GLY A 113 21.17 6.19 2.54
C GLY A 113 20.65 4.90 3.17
N GLU A 114 21.10 4.52 4.37
CA GLU A 114 20.50 3.38 5.08
C GLU A 114 19.03 3.67 5.41
N PRO A 115 18.13 2.67 5.32
CA PRO A 115 16.70 2.83 5.63
C PRO A 115 16.43 3.49 6.99
N VAL A 116 17.30 3.23 7.98
CA VAL A 116 17.24 3.84 9.33
C VAL A 116 17.46 5.35 9.26
N THR A 117 18.51 5.78 8.56
CA THR A 117 18.85 7.20 8.41
C THR A 117 17.81 7.94 7.59
N VAL A 118 17.31 7.32 6.53
CA VAL A 118 16.21 7.86 5.71
C VAL A 118 14.94 8.04 6.56
N GLY A 119 14.58 7.02 7.35
CA GLY A 119 13.45 7.09 8.28
C GLY A 119 13.63 8.17 9.33
N PHE A 120 14.84 8.33 9.87
CA PHE A 120 15.17 9.37 10.86
C PHE A 120 15.01 10.78 10.28
N VAL A 121 15.62 11.06 9.12
CA VAL A 121 15.53 12.37 8.46
C VAL A 121 14.09 12.70 8.08
N MET A 122 13.35 11.73 7.55
CA MET A 122 11.95 11.92 7.22
C MET A 122 11.11 12.23 8.47
N GLY A 123 11.36 11.56 9.59
CA GLY A 123 10.69 11.86 10.85
C GLY A 123 11.06 13.24 11.43
N LEU A 124 12.30 13.72 11.24
CA LEU A 124 12.67 15.09 11.60
C LEU A 124 11.88 16.11 10.78
N ILE A 125 11.84 15.94 9.45
CA ILE A 125 11.13 16.85 8.53
C ILE A 125 9.65 16.91 8.89
N ILE A 126 9.00 15.75 9.04
CA ILE A 126 7.58 15.67 9.39
C ILE A 126 7.33 16.30 10.77
N GLY A 127 8.18 16.02 11.76
CA GLY A 127 8.02 16.57 13.11
C GLY A 127 8.10 18.10 13.15
N ILE A 128 9.04 18.68 12.39
CA ILE A 128 9.19 20.13 12.28
C ILE A 128 7.97 20.74 11.57
N LEU A 129 7.53 20.14 10.46
CA LEU A 129 6.35 20.60 9.72
C LEU A 129 5.05 20.49 10.55
N ALA A 130 4.97 19.50 11.45
CA ALA A 130 3.86 19.32 12.38
C ALA A 130 3.90 20.29 13.57
N GLY A 131 4.95 21.10 13.71
CA GLY A 131 5.09 22.08 14.80
C GLY A 131 5.35 21.44 16.18
N TYR A 132 5.94 20.25 16.22
CA TYR A 132 6.28 19.59 17.48
C TYR A 132 7.46 20.28 18.16
N ASP A 133 7.53 20.15 19.49
CA ASP A 133 8.69 20.59 20.26
C ASP A 133 9.91 19.72 19.94
N VAL A 134 11.12 20.20 20.29
CA VAL A 134 12.38 19.50 19.96
C VAL A 134 12.36 18.04 20.44
N LYS A 135 11.78 17.77 21.61
CA LYS A 135 11.65 16.41 22.14
C LYS A 135 10.69 15.58 21.27
N GLY A 136 9.52 16.12 20.91
CA GLY A 136 8.56 15.45 20.04
C GLY A 136 9.12 15.15 18.65
N VAL A 137 9.84 16.10 18.05
CA VAL A 137 10.52 15.93 16.75
C VAL A 137 11.55 14.80 16.80
N LEU A 138 12.43 14.80 17.80
CA LEU A 138 13.46 13.76 17.96
C LEU A 138 12.83 12.39 18.25
N GLN A 139 11.78 12.33 19.07
CA GLN A 139 11.07 11.08 19.32
C GLN A 139 10.41 10.53 18.05
N LEU A 140 9.80 11.39 17.22
CA LEU A 140 9.22 10.98 15.95
C LEU A 140 10.29 10.44 15.01
N ALA A 141 11.41 11.15 14.87
CA ALA A 141 12.56 10.71 14.07
C ALA A 141 13.06 9.33 14.47
N VAL A 142 13.28 9.09 15.77
CA VAL A 142 13.72 7.77 16.28
C VAL A 142 12.67 6.69 16.02
N LYS A 143 11.38 6.97 16.24
CA LYS A 143 10.29 6.00 15.99
C LYS A 143 10.22 5.61 14.52
N THR A 144 10.25 6.58 13.60
CA THR A 144 10.20 6.31 12.15
C THR A 144 11.43 5.53 11.69
N ALA A 145 12.62 5.86 12.21
CA ALA A 145 13.84 5.11 11.96
C ALA A 145 13.74 3.65 12.44
N ALA A 146 13.21 3.43 13.65
CA ALA A 146 13.01 2.10 14.21
C ALA A 146 12.02 1.27 13.38
N VAL A 147 10.91 1.86 12.93
CA VAL A 147 9.91 1.18 12.07
C VAL A 147 10.53 0.76 10.74
N MET A 148 11.31 1.64 10.09
CA MET A 148 12.01 1.31 8.83
C MET A 148 12.98 0.13 9.00
N LEU A 149 13.61 0.00 10.17
CA LEU A 149 14.53 -1.08 10.50
C LEU A 149 13.82 -2.40 10.84
N LEU A 150 12.70 -2.32 11.55
CA LEU A 150 12.03 -3.47 12.15
C LEU A 150 10.99 -4.08 11.20
N MET A 151 10.24 -3.27 10.45
CA MET A 151 9.16 -3.75 9.58
C MET A 151 9.60 -4.86 8.62
N PRO A 152 10.69 -4.71 7.84
CA PRO A 152 11.11 -5.77 6.93
C PRO A 152 11.48 -7.07 7.66
N ARG A 153 12.04 -6.98 8.87
CA ARG A 153 12.48 -8.14 9.66
C ARG A 153 11.33 -8.89 10.32
N VAL A 154 10.27 -8.19 10.70
CA VAL A 154 9.07 -8.82 11.30
C VAL A 154 8.17 -9.40 10.22
N ILE A 155 8.04 -8.70 9.08
CA ILE A 155 7.13 -9.11 8.01
C ILE A 155 7.68 -10.31 7.23
N LYS A 156 8.99 -10.38 7.00
CA LYS A 156 9.57 -11.45 6.18
C LYS A 156 9.25 -12.88 6.70
N PRO A 157 9.42 -13.20 8.00
CA PRO A 157 8.99 -14.49 8.55
C PRO A 157 7.49 -14.78 8.45
N ILE A 158 6.64 -13.74 8.46
CA ILE A 158 5.18 -13.87 8.30
C ILE A 158 4.83 -14.18 6.84
N MET A 159 5.62 -13.68 5.88
CA MET A 159 5.41 -13.91 4.46
C MET A 159 6.01 -15.23 3.97
N ASP A 160 7.08 -15.71 4.61
CA ASP A 160 7.74 -16.98 4.28
C ASP A 160 7.03 -18.22 4.89
N GLY A 161 6.13 -18.01 5.88
CA GLY A 161 5.36 -19.06 6.56
C GLY A 161 3.92 -19.16 6.08
#